data_AF-A0A2V7MPQ3-F1
#
_entry.id   AF-A0A2V7MPQ3-F1
#
_cell.length_a   1.000
_cell.length_b   1.000
_cell.length_c   1.000
_cell.angle_alpha   90.00
_cell.angle_beta   90.00
_cell.angle_gamma   90.00
#
_symmetry.space_group_name_H-M   'P 1'
#
loop_
_entity.id
_entity.type
_entity.pdbx_description
1 polymer ?
#
loop_
_entity_poly.entity_id
_entity_poly.type
_entity_poly.pdbx_seq_one_letter_code
_entity_poly.pdbx_strand_id
1 'polypeptide(L)'
;MAARGARGTVGADQGRGAGPLPVGGTAGPRGRTLGPHRRAGAGRRGGLVFVYLNDCDQAGHAHGWMSPQYRAAAVEVDAAIGVLADLTEHSLLIVMADHGGGGVSPHDHAEPHPANDHIPLILAGPDVTRRHQLTRHVSLLDVPPTVLWWFGLEVPVTYEGRVLTQAFTRAAQPVESAV
;
A
#
# COMPACT_ATOMS: atom_id res chain seq x y z
N MET A 1 -8.65 -57.01 -12.11
CA MET A 1 -8.55 -57.78 -13.36
C MET A 1 -9.33 -57.04 -14.45
N ALA A 2 -8.65 -56.63 -15.53
CA ALA A 2 -9.13 -56.21 -16.86
C ALA A 2 -8.11 -55.17 -17.38
N ALA A 3 -7.15 -55.58 -18.20
CA ALA A 3 -7.19 -55.66 -19.67
C ALA A 3 -6.66 -54.36 -20.29
N ARG A 4 -5.38 -54.35 -20.71
CA ARG A 4 -4.88 -54.70 -22.06
C ARG A 4 -5.15 -53.60 -23.10
N GLY A 5 -4.08 -53.14 -23.74
CA GLY A 5 -4.12 -52.44 -25.02
C GLY A 5 -2.73 -51.93 -25.38
N ALA A 6 -2.08 -52.59 -26.31
CA ALA A 6 -0.68 -52.37 -26.67
C ALA A 6 -0.54 -51.92 -28.13
N ARG A 7 0.60 -51.25 -28.39
CA ARG A 7 1.37 -51.16 -29.65
C ARG A 7 0.96 -50.12 -30.70
N GLY A 8 1.99 -49.44 -31.20
CA GLY A 8 2.02 -48.75 -32.48
C GLY A 8 3.32 -47.93 -32.64
N THR A 9 4.31 -48.51 -33.29
CA THR A 9 5.60 -47.90 -33.69
C THR A 9 5.60 -47.54 -35.18
N VAL A 10 6.65 -46.81 -35.61
CA VAL A 10 7.14 -46.56 -36.99
C VAL A 10 6.51 -45.32 -37.66
N GLY A 11 7.23 -44.42 -38.35
CA GLY A 11 8.60 -44.45 -38.87
C GLY A 11 9.18 -43.07 -39.17
N ALA A 12 10.39 -43.11 -39.71
CA ALA A 12 11.35 -42.03 -39.88
C ALA A 12 11.12 -41.18 -41.14
N ASP A 13 11.65 -39.94 -41.16
CA ASP A 13 12.32 -39.39 -42.35
C ASP A 13 13.32 -38.28 -41.99
N GLN A 14 14.38 -38.21 -42.79
CA GLN A 14 15.57 -37.39 -42.68
C GLN A 14 15.37 -36.00 -43.32
N GLY A 15 16.07 -34.98 -42.83
CA GLY A 15 16.08 -33.67 -43.48
C GLY A 15 17.23 -32.79 -43.01
N ARG A 16 18.19 -32.56 -43.91
CA ARG A 16 19.45 -31.84 -43.74
C ARG A 16 19.25 -30.31 -43.73
N GLY A 17 20.19 -29.61 -43.09
CA GLY A 17 20.65 -28.28 -43.53
C GLY A 17 20.21 -27.09 -42.68
N ALA A 18 20.94 -26.80 -41.60
CA ALA A 18 20.90 -25.51 -40.92
C ALA A 18 21.95 -24.58 -41.56
N GLY A 19 21.52 -23.66 -42.43
CA GLY A 19 22.27 -22.47 -42.80
C GLY A 19 22.04 -21.34 -41.78
N PRO A 20 22.98 -20.40 -41.61
CA PRO A 20 22.85 -19.34 -40.61
C PRO A 20 21.85 -18.27 -41.08
N LEU A 21 20.91 -17.90 -40.20
CA LEU A 21 20.02 -16.75 -40.38
C LEU A 21 20.68 -15.46 -39.84
N PRO A 22 20.42 -14.30 -40.46
CA PRO A 22 21.14 -13.07 -40.20
C PRO A 22 20.71 -12.35 -38.92
N VAL A 23 21.66 -11.59 -38.39
CA VAL A 23 21.56 -10.73 -37.21
C VAL A 23 20.60 -9.56 -37.52
N GLY A 24 19.44 -9.56 -36.87
CA GLY A 24 18.45 -8.49 -36.96
C GLY A 24 18.21 -7.89 -35.58
N GLY A 25 18.65 -6.63 -35.39
CA GLY A 25 18.37 -5.87 -34.19
C GLY A 25 16.87 -5.61 -34.04
N THR A 26 16.36 -5.82 -32.83
CA THR A 26 15.13 -5.16 -32.38
C THR A 26 15.41 -4.57 -31.00
N ALA A 27 15.38 -3.24 -30.96
CA ALA A 27 15.37 -2.49 -29.73
C ALA A 27 14.19 -2.96 -28.88
N GLY A 28 14.47 -3.50 -27.70
CA GLY A 28 13.45 -3.86 -26.72
C GLY A 28 12.59 -2.63 -26.37
N PRO A 29 11.33 -2.84 -25.95
CA PRO A 29 10.42 -1.75 -25.64
C PRO A 29 11.03 -0.91 -24.52
N ARG A 30 11.39 0.33 -24.87
CA ARG A 30 11.88 1.35 -23.95
C ARG A 30 10.90 1.43 -22.78
N GLY A 31 11.44 1.26 -21.58
CA GLY A 31 10.69 1.42 -20.34
C GLY A 31 9.89 2.71 -20.39
N ARG A 32 8.60 2.60 -20.11
CA ARG A 32 7.69 3.74 -20.06
C ARG A 32 8.05 4.55 -18.83
N THR A 33 8.99 5.49 -18.97
CA THR A 33 9.29 6.48 -17.93
C THR A 33 8.00 7.25 -17.68
N LEU A 34 7.40 7.05 -16.50
CA LEU A 34 6.30 7.88 -16.04
C LEU A 34 6.84 9.31 -15.93
N GLY A 35 6.35 10.20 -16.80
CA GLY A 35 6.71 11.61 -16.79
C GLY A 35 6.30 12.29 -15.48
N PRO A 36 6.85 13.48 -15.18
CA PRO A 36 6.58 14.18 -13.93
C PRO A 36 5.10 14.58 -13.83
N HIS A 37 4.38 13.97 -12.89
CA HIS A 37 3.02 14.37 -12.53
C HIS A 37 3.07 15.76 -11.86
N ARG A 38 2.58 16.82 -12.53
CA ARG A 38 2.46 18.16 -11.93
C ARG A 38 1.05 18.46 -11.41
N ARG A 39 1.02 18.67 -10.08
CA ARG A 39 0.08 19.38 -9.17
C ARG A 39 -1.43 19.16 -9.31
N ALA A 40 -1.97 18.38 -8.39
CA ALA A 40 -3.22 18.74 -7.74
C ALA A 40 -2.94 19.89 -6.75
N GLY A 41 -3.47 21.09 -7.02
CA GLY A 41 -3.53 22.21 -6.08
C GLY A 41 -2.29 23.13 -6.03
N ALA A 42 -2.53 24.45 -6.00
CA ALA A 42 -1.56 25.40 -5.46
C ALA A 42 -1.15 24.91 -4.05
N GLY A 43 0.15 24.89 -3.74
CA GLY A 43 0.69 24.25 -2.53
C GLY A 43 -0.14 24.57 -1.30
N ARG A 44 -0.70 23.54 -0.66
CA ARG A 44 -1.55 23.69 0.53
C ARG A 44 -0.68 24.36 1.60
N ARG A 45 -1.01 25.58 1.99
CA ARG A 45 -0.34 26.26 3.11
C ARG A 45 -0.83 25.59 4.40
N GLY A 46 0.06 24.89 5.08
CA GLY A 46 -0.25 24.14 6.30
C GLY A 46 1.00 23.50 6.91
N GLY A 47 0.86 22.96 8.11
CA GLY A 47 1.91 22.20 8.81
C GLY A 47 1.58 20.71 8.85
N LEU A 48 2.54 19.92 9.30
CA LEU A 48 2.38 18.51 9.61
C LEU A 48 2.44 18.34 11.14
N VAL A 49 1.45 17.67 11.70
CA VAL A 49 1.39 17.35 13.14
C VAL A 49 1.39 15.83 13.27
N PHE A 50 2.22 15.33 14.18
CA PHE A 50 2.24 13.93 14.59
C PHE A 50 1.68 13.82 16.00
N VAL A 51 0.74 12.89 16.18
CA VAL A 51 0.18 12.52 17.49
C VAL A 51 0.44 11.04 17.66
N TYR A 52 1.01 10.66 18.80
CA TYR A 52 1.32 9.28 19.14
C TYR A 52 0.55 8.90 20.41
N LEU A 53 -0.26 7.85 20.32
CA LEU A 53 -1.10 7.32 21.39
C LEU A 53 -0.68 5.87 21.64
N ASN A 54 -0.09 5.58 22.79
CA ASN A 54 0.51 4.27 23.09
C ASN A 54 -0.29 3.43 24.08
N ASP A 55 -1.47 3.89 24.49
CA ASP A 55 -2.31 3.25 25.49
C ASP A 55 -2.68 1.80 25.10
N CYS A 56 -3.00 1.56 23.83
CA CYS A 56 -3.30 0.22 23.31
C CYS A 56 -2.09 -0.72 23.40
N ASP A 57 -0.89 -0.22 23.10
CA ASP A 57 0.34 -1.01 23.15
C ASP A 57 0.71 -1.36 24.60
N GLN A 58 0.68 -0.37 25.49
CA GLN A 58 0.92 -0.59 26.93
C GLN A 58 -0.07 -1.62 27.51
N ALA A 59 -1.36 -1.48 27.19
CA ALA A 59 -2.38 -2.44 27.64
C ALA A 59 -2.17 -3.82 27.00
N GLY A 60 -1.76 -3.87 25.72
CA GLY A 60 -1.41 -5.09 25.00
C GLY A 60 -0.27 -5.85 25.67
N HIS A 61 0.83 -5.18 26.01
CA HIS A 61 1.93 -5.81 26.74
C HIS A 61 1.53 -6.22 28.16
N ALA A 62 0.82 -5.37 28.91
CA ALA A 62 0.49 -5.66 30.31
C ALA A 62 -0.57 -6.75 30.48
N HIS A 63 -1.54 -6.83 29.57
CA HIS A 63 -2.77 -7.64 29.74
C HIS A 63 -3.09 -8.55 28.55
N GLY A 64 -2.33 -8.44 27.46
CA GLY A 64 -2.56 -9.16 26.22
C GLY A 64 -3.42 -8.35 25.25
N TRP A 65 -3.11 -8.43 23.96
CA TRP A 65 -3.98 -7.84 22.93
C TRP A 65 -5.37 -8.50 22.97
N MET A 66 -6.41 -7.74 22.65
CA MET A 66 -7.82 -8.15 22.70
C MET A 66 -8.39 -8.46 24.10
N SER A 67 -7.61 -8.28 25.16
CA SER A 67 -8.09 -8.30 26.56
C SER A 67 -9.11 -7.18 26.83
N PRO A 68 -9.91 -7.28 27.92
CA PRO A 68 -10.79 -6.19 28.34
C PRO A 68 -10.06 -4.85 28.53
N GLN A 69 -8.83 -4.87 29.04
CA GLN A 69 -7.99 -3.69 29.27
C GLN A 69 -7.52 -3.08 27.95
N TYR A 70 -7.07 -3.91 27.00
CA TYR A 70 -6.74 -3.45 25.64
C TYR A 70 -7.96 -2.80 24.97
N ARG A 71 -9.16 -3.39 25.12
CA ARG A 71 -10.39 -2.82 24.56
C ARG A 71 -10.78 -1.51 25.21
N ALA A 72 -10.60 -1.37 26.52
CA ALA A 72 -10.81 -0.11 27.21
C ALA A 72 -9.84 0.97 26.69
N ALA A 73 -8.56 0.64 26.55
CA ALA A 73 -7.58 1.56 25.95
C ALA A 73 -7.97 1.95 24.50
N ALA A 74 -8.46 1.00 23.70
CA ALA A 74 -8.93 1.28 22.34
C ALA A 74 -10.13 2.25 22.31
N VAL A 75 -11.04 2.19 23.29
CA VAL A 75 -12.15 3.14 23.42
C VAL A 75 -11.64 4.54 23.76
N GLU A 76 -10.65 4.65 24.66
CA GLU A 76 -10.04 5.95 24.99
C GLU A 76 -9.28 6.54 23.79
N VAL A 77 -8.56 5.71 23.04
CA VAL A 77 -7.88 6.12 21.80
C VAL A 77 -8.88 6.58 20.74
N ASP A 78 -10.00 5.86 20.55
CA ASP A 78 -11.07 6.26 19.64
C ASP A 78 -11.66 7.63 20.03
N ALA A 79 -11.93 7.85 21.32
CA ALA A 79 -12.40 9.13 21.82
C ALA A 79 -11.39 10.27 21.58
N ALA A 80 -10.09 10.00 21.80
CA ALA A 80 -9.02 10.96 21.54
C ALA A 80 -8.90 11.31 20.04
N ILE A 81 -9.04 10.34 19.15
CA ILE A 81 -9.11 10.58 17.70
C ILE A 81 -10.35 11.40 17.35
N GLY A 82 -11.48 11.14 18.01
CA GLY A 82 -12.74 11.87 17.83
C GLY A 82 -12.62 13.37 18.03
N VAL A 83 -11.74 13.83 18.94
CA VAL A 83 -11.45 15.26 19.15
C VAL A 83 -10.86 15.94 17.91
N LEU A 84 -10.22 15.17 17.01
CA LEU A 84 -9.61 15.68 15.78
C LEU A 84 -10.57 15.63 14.58
N ALA A 85 -11.78 15.10 14.74
CA ALA A 85 -12.69 14.84 13.62
C ALA A 85 -13.04 16.12 12.83
N ASP A 86 -13.24 17.25 13.51
CA ASP A 86 -13.57 18.53 12.89
C ASP A 86 -12.44 19.07 11.99
N LEU A 87 -11.18 18.67 12.26
CA LEU A 87 -10.05 19.06 11.40
C LEU A 87 -10.18 18.47 9.99
N THR A 88 -10.95 17.40 9.80
CA THR A 88 -11.13 16.76 8.49
C THR A 88 -11.89 17.63 7.48
N GLU A 89 -12.47 18.75 7.90
CA GLU A 89 -13.05 19.73 6.97
C GLU A 89 -11.98 20.46 6.13
N HIS A 90 -10.75 20.59 6.64
CA HIS A 90 -9.70 21.40 6.02
C HIS A 90 -8.34 20.67 5.94
N SER A 91 -8.15 19.65 6.75
CA SER A 91 -6.91 18.87 6.88
C SER A 91 -7.11 17.41 6.49
N LEU A 92 -6.01 16.76 6.07
CA LEU A 92 -5.98 15.31 5.91
C LEU A 92 -5.60 14.68 7.25
N LEU A 93 -6.52 13.91 7.82
CA LEU A 93 -6.27 13.03 8.95
C LEU A 93 -5.89 11.64 8.42
N ILE A 94 -4.75 11.12 8.88
CA ILE A 94 -4.30 9.76 8.63
C ILE A 94 -4.19 9.07 9.98
N VAL A 95 -4.98 8.03 10.21
CA VAL A 95 -4.91 7.19 11.41
C VAL A 95 -4.29 5.85 11.01
N MET A 96 -3.24 5.44 11.73
CA MET A 96 -2.48 4.24 11.46
C MET A 96 -1.83 3.70 12.73
N ALA A 97 -1.37 2.45 12.69
CA ALA A 97 -0.49 1.88 13.71
C ALA A 97 0.86 1.50 13.07
N ASP A 98 1.91 1.40 13.85
CA ASP A 98 3.20 0.86 13.45
C ASP A 98 3.20 -0.68 13.48
N HIS A 99 2.48 -1.28 14.41
CA HIS A 99 2.26 -2.72 14.50
C HIS A 99 0.92 -3.08 15.16
N GLY A 100 0.58 -4.37 15.09
CA GLY A 100 -0.45 -5.01 15.90
C GLY A 100 0.18 -5.79 17.07
N GLY A 101 -0.43 -6.89 17.52
CA GLY A 101 0.16 -7.70 18.58
C GLY A 101 -0.73 -8.85 19.03
N GLY A 102 -0.19 -9.68 19.92
CA GLY A 102 -0.91 -10.84 20.46
C GLY A 102 -0.93 -12.05 19.53
N GLY A 103 -0.11 -12.04 18.47
CA GLY A 103 -0.03 -13.11 17.48
C GLY A 103 0.52 -14.42 18.05
N VAL A 104 1.83 -14.62 17.91
CA VAL A 104 2.49 -15.83 18.44
C VAL A 104 2.48 -15.86 19.97
N SER A 105 2.76 -14.70 20.58
CA SER A 105 2.69 -14.50 22.02
C SER A 105 1.58 -13.50 22.34
N PRO A 106 0.70 -13.75 23.32
CA PRO A 106 -0.42 -12.86 23.63
C PRO A 106 -0.01 -11.44 24.06
N HIS A 107 1.22 -11.29 24.57
CA HIS A 107 1.76 -10.05 25.16
C HIS A 107 2.95 -9.50 24.37
N ASP A 108 3.17 -9.96 23.13
CA ASP A 108 4.29 -9.54 22.29
C ASP A 108 3.82 -9.36 20.84
N HIS A 109 4.68 -8.72 20.04
CA HIS A 109 4.46 -8.45 18.63
C HIS A 109 5.75 -8.63 17.77
N ALA A 110 6.85 -9.13 18.34
CA ALA A 110 8.13 -9.24 17.65
C ALA A 110 8.17 -10.34 16.57
N GLU A 111 7.44 -11.44 16.78
CA GLU A 111 7.45 -12.56 15.85
C GLU A 111 6.53 -12.32 14.65
N PRO A 112 6.90 -12.78 13.43
CA PRO A 112 6.06 -12.59 12.24
C PRO A 112 4.70 -13.26 12.40
N HIS A 113 3.63 -12.47 12.34
CA HIS A 113 2.27 -12.97 12.45
C HIS A 113 1.28 -11.95 11.86
N PRO A 114 0.23 -12.37 11.13
CA PRO A 114 -0.74 -11.43 10.56
C PRO A 114 -1.38 -10.48 11.58
N ALA A 115 -1.59 -10.92 12.83
CA ALA A 115 -2.10 -10.05 13.90
C ALA A 115 -1.09 -8.98 14.36
N ASN A 116 0.21 -9.18 14.12
CA ASN A 116 1.29 -8.25 14.44
C ASN A 116 1.56 -7.28 13.26
N ASP A 117 1.28 -7.72 12.03
CA ASP A 117 1.63 -6.97 10.82
C ASP A 117 0.43 -6.27 10.16
N HIS A 118 -0.80 -6.75 10.37
CA HIS A 118 -2.01 -6.19 9.76
C HIS A 118 -2.57 -5.05 10.61
N ILE A 119 -2.15 -3.84 10.26
CA ILE A 119 -2.46 -2.60 10.96
C ILE A 119 -3.63 -1.82 10.31
N PRO A 120 -4.33 -0.97 11.06
CA PRO A 120 -5.28 -0.03 10.47
C PRO A 120 -4.56 1.03 9.63
N LEU A 121 -5.22 1.47 8.55
CA LEU A 121 -4.90 2.71 7.85
C LEU A 121 -6.22 3.36 7.40
N ILE A 122 -6.52 4.52 7.97
CA ILE A 122 -7.73 5.29 7.68
C ILE A 122 -7.31 6.68 7.23
N LEU A 123 -7.85 7.14 6.11
CA LEU A 123 -7.69 8.50 5.61
C LEU A 123 -9.05 9.19 5.67
N ALA A 124 -9.08 10.42 6.16
CA ALA A 124 -10.26 11.28 6.18
C ALA A 124 -9.85 12.74 5.95
N GLY A 125 -10.56 13.46 5.10
CA GLY A 125 -10.22 14.84 4.81
C GLY A 125 -10.86 15.34 3.51
N PRO A 126 -10.49 16.56 3.08
CA PRO A 126 -10.84 17.05 1.75
C PRO A 126 -10.40 16.07 0.68
N ASP A 127 -11.16 15.96 -0.41
CA ASP A 127 -10.85 15.13 -1.58
C ASP A 127 -10.65 13.62 -1.32
N VAL A 128 -10.76 13.12 -0.08
CA VAL A 128 -10.73 11.69 0.24
C VAL A 128 -12.07 11.06 -0.12
N THR A 129 -12.04 9.95 -0.84
CA THR A 129 -13.27 9.22 -1.24
C THR A 129 -13.93 8.62 0.00
N ARG A 130 -15.16 9.06 0.29
CA ARG A 130 -15.94 8.53 1.41
C ARG A 130 -16.35 7.08 1.15
N ARG A 131 -16.37 6.28 2.23
CA ARG A 131 -16.81 4.86 2.22
C ARG A 131 -16.07 4.03 1.17
N HIS A 132 -14.79 4.30 0.98
CA HIS A 132 -13.94 3.60 0.03
C HIS A 132 -12.96 2.68 0.77
N GLN A 133 -12.90 1.42 0.34
CA GLN A 133 -11.89 0.47 0.79
C GLN A 133 -10.77 0.40 -0.22
N LEU A 134 -9.53 0.56 0.26
CA LEU A 134 -8.32 0.33 -0.54
C LEU A 134 -8.20 -1.17 -0.82
N THR A 135 -8.20 -1.57 -2.10
CA THR A 135 -8.24 -2.99 -2.50
C THR A 135 -6.89 -3.58 -2.86
N ARG A 136 -5.87 -2.76 -3.15
CA ARG A 136 -4.48 -3.23 -3.26
C ARG A 136 -3.86 -3.42 -1.87
N HIS A 137 -2.80 -4.21 -1.83
CA HIS A 137 -1.91 -4.24 -0.67
C HIS A 137 -1.30 -2.85 -0.44
N VAL A 138 -1.44 -2.35 0.78
CA VAL A 138 -0.89 -1.07 1.23
C VAL A 138 0.17 -1.33 2.29
N SER A 139 1.21 -0.51 2.30
CA SER A 139 2.29 -0.56 3.29
C SER A 139 2.40 0.76 4.02
N LEU A 140 2.96 0.74 5.24
CA LEU A 140 3.43 1.94 5.94
C LEU A 140 4.28 2.85 5.06
N LEU A 141 5.08 2.25 4.17
CA LEU A 141 5.95 2.97 3.24
C LEU A 141 5.16 3.83 2.23
N ASP A 142 3.87 3.55 2.00
CA ASP A 142 3.00 4.33 1.12
C ASP A 142 2.57 5.67 1.77
N VAL A 143 2.70 5.83 3.10
CA VAL A 143 2.24 7.04 3.81
C VAL A 143 3.13 8.25 3.54
N PRO A 144 4.47 8.20 3.72
CA PRO A 144 5.34 9.34 3.43
C PRO A 144 5.19 9.94 2.01
N PRO A 145 5.20 9.16 0.91
CA PRO A 145 4.99 9.72 -0.42
C PRO A 145 3.58 10.30 -0.58
N THR A 146 2.57 9.72 0.07
CA THR A 146 1.19 10.25 0.06
C THR A 146 1.10 11.62 0.73
N VAL A 147 1.76 11.81 1.88
CA VAL A 147 1.80 13.09 2.59
C VAL A 147 2.50 14.16 1.74
N LEU A 148 3.67 13.86 1.17
CA LEU A 148 4.39 14.79 0.29
C LEU A 148 3.54 15.18 -0.93
N TRP A 149 2.93 14.19 -1.59
CA TRP A 149 2.03 14.40 -2.71
C TRP A 149 0.83 15.29 -2.33
N TRP A 150 0.23 15.07 -1.16
CA TRP A 150 -0.90 15.86 -0.65
C TRP A 150 -0.54 17.34 -0.43
N PHE A 151 0.69 17.62 0.02
CA PHE A 151 1.21 19.00 0.14
C PHE A 151 1.61 19.61 -1.22
N GLY A 152 1.60 18.84 -2.31
CA GLY A 152 2.10 19.28 -3.61
C GLY A 152 3.63 19.42 -3.66
N LEU A 153 4.33 18.67 -2.79
CA LEU A 153 5.78 18.57 -2.74
C LEU A 153 6.29 17.47 -3.67
N GLU A 154 7.58 17.52 -3.99
CA GLU A 154 8.24 16.46 -4.75
C GLU A 154 8.35 15.19 -3.91
N VAL A 155 8.04 14.04 -4.51
CA VAL A 155 8.20 12.72 -3.91
C VAL A 155 9.55 12.16 -4.37
N PRO A 156 10.50 11.90 -3.45
CA PRO A 156 11.79 11.30 -3.82
C PRO A 156 11.61 9.95 -4.52
N VAL A 157 12.32 9.76 -5.64
CA VAL A 157 12.29 8.50 -6.40
C VAL A 157 12.88 7.30 -5.65
N THR A 158 13.58 7.56 -4.53
CA THR A 158 14.15 6.55 -3.65
C THR A 158 13.14 5.98 -2.65
N TYR A 159 11.96 6.59 -2.51
CA TYR A 159 10.91 6.02 -1.67
C TYR A 159 10.37 4.73 -2.31
N GLU A 160 10.36 3.64 -1.54
CA GLU A 160 9.85 2.35 -2.00
C GLU A 160 8.33 2.33 -2.10
N GLY A 161 7.66 3.07 -1.23
CA GLY A 161 6.21 3.20 -1.23
C GLY A 161 5.66 4.06 -2.36
N ARG A 162 4.37 3.95 -2.57
CA ARG A 162 3.65 4.63 -3.65
C ARG A 162 2.54 5.50 -3.07
N VAL A 163 2.31 6.65 -3.70
CA VAL A 163 1.20 7.54 -3.37
C VAL A 163 -0.12 6.76 -3.43
N LEU A 164 -0.94 6.87 -2.39
CA LEU A 164 -2.27 6.26 -2.28
C LEU A 164 -3.32 7.02 -3.09
N THR A 165 -3.09 7.25 -4.37
CA THR A 165 -3.98 8.05 -5.24
C THR A 165 -5.41 7.52 -5.30
N GLN A 166 -5.59 6.20 -5.18
CA GLN A 166 -6.90 5.54 -5.10
C GLN A 166 -7.75 5.97 -3.89
N ALA A 167 -7.14 6.54 -2.84
CA ALA A 167 -7.88 7.06 -1.68
C ALA A 167 -8.61 8.38 -1.99
N PHE A 168 -8.29 9.05 -3.11
CA PHE A 168 -8.76 10.40 -3.41
C PHE A 168 -9.70 10.43 -4.62
N THR A 169 -10.70 11.31 -4.58
CA THR A 169 -11.74 11.47 -5.62
C THR A 169 -11.19 12.04 -6.92
N ARG A 170 -10.06 12.76 -6.85
CA ARG A 170 -9.39 13.34 -8.00
C ARG A 170 -8.15 12.51 -8.34
N ALA A 171 -8.30 11.57 -9.27
CA ALA A 171 -7.14 11.00 -9.94
C ALA A 171 -6.32 12.15 -10.55
N ALA A 172 -5.01 12.17 -10.32
CA ALA A 172 -4.11 13.12 -10.95
C ALA A 172 -4.39 13.12 -12.46
N GLN A 173 -4.74 14.28 -13.01
CA GLN A 173 -5.00 14.42 -14.45
C GLN A 173 -3.71 14.10 -15.22
N PRO A 174 -3.74 13.25 -16.25
CA PRO A 174 -2.63 13.10 -17.18
C PRO A 174 -2.40 14.43 -17.90
N VAL A 175 -1.15 14.86 -18.02
CA VAL A 175 -0.79 16.01 -18.85
C VAL A 175 -0.69 15.53 -20.29
N GLU A 176 -1.51 16.10 -21.16
CA GLU A 176 -1.28 16.06 -22.60
C GLU A 176 -0.17 17.09 -22.90
N SER A 177 0.96 16.63 -23.44
CA SER A 177 2.10 17.48 -23.75
C SER A 177 1.67 18.55 -24.77
N ALA A 178 1.75 19.82 -24.37
CA ALA A 178 1.76 20.90 -25.34
C ALA A 178 3.02 20.75 -26.21
N VAL A 179 2.77 20.75 -27.53
CA VAL A 179 3.73 20.61 -28.64
C VAL A 179 4.87 21.62 -28.53
#